data_AF-A0A6I1H5A6-F1
#
_entry.id   AF-A0A6I1H5A6-F1
#
_cell.length_a   1.000
_cell.length_b   1.000
_cell.length_c   1.000
_cell.angle_alpha   90.00
_cell.angle_beta   90.00
_cell.angle_gamma   90.00
#
_symmetry.space_group_name_H-M   'P 1'
#
loop_
_entity.id
_entity.type
_entity.pdbx_description
1 polymer ?
#
loop_
_entity_poly.entity_id
_entity_poly.type
_entity_poly.pdbx_seq_one_letter_code
_entity_poly.pdbx_strand_id
1 'polypeptide(L)'
;MVPLGRNHAQVVSMALIAEPPRPLPVLPPPPPPELPMPKPRPPPPPPPTELASSETPQLTAPASDLPQGPATTEPAAMAAPAITAPAPAVAAAPAPASAPPPAPVEQARHYKTNVPASAQFDLHVDRRDADGTKWQGVAAMAWDNRGDIYQLKLEVGLSMLITRINLLVLTSEGQIDGSGIVPVTATEKRKGRAQTATHFNRDAKAITFSATTATVPWQEGAQDKATVPFQLAAIGRADVNQLAGNIDILVGEEKEATVFRFQLVGEEELDTKMGRLVTWHLRRPPKPGTYSSQLDIWLAPSMQWYPVQIRNTEANGALTTQTVTKISVNDSTGK
;
A
#
# COMPACT_ATOMS: atom_id res chain seq x y z
N MET A 1 -70.03 -45.22 -57.34
CA MET A 1 -69.35 -44.76 -56.11
C MET A 1 -68.44 -43.59 -56.47
N VAL A 2 -68.19 -42.66 -55.55
CA VAL A 2 -67.40 -41.43 -55.82
C VAL A 2 -65.89 -41.73 -55.95
N PRO A 3 -65.09 -40.94 -56.70
CA PRO A 3 -63.91 -41.47 -57.42
C PRO A 3 -62.60 -40.71 -57.14
N LEU A 4 -61.63 -40.85 -58.06
CA LEU A 4 -60.44 -40.02 -58.28
C LEU A 4 -59.38 -39.95 -57.16
N GLY A 5 -58.25 -40.62 -57.38
CA GLY A 5 -56.94 -40.12 -56.98
C GLY A 5 -56.27 -39.40 -58.15
N ARG A 6 -55.97 -38.09 -58.01
CA ARG A 6 -55.06 -37.36 -58.94
C ARG A 6 -53.61 -37.73 -58.58
N ASN A 7 -52.68 -38.01 -59.50
CA ASN A 7 -52.30 -37.40 -60.80
C ASN A 7 -51.22 -36.29 -60.63
N HIS A 8 -50.34 -36.19 -61.62
CA HIS A 8 -49.20 -35.28 -61.81
C HIS A 8 -47.94 -35.55 -60.96
N ALA A 9 -46.93 -36.12 -61.63
CA ALA A 9 -45.54 -35.95 -61.23
C ALA A 9 -45.12 -34.49 -61.45
N GLN A 10 -44.47 -33.87 -60.47
CA GLN A 10 -43.97 -32.51 -60.56
C GLN A 10 -42.44 -32.52 -60.71
N VAL A 11 -41.95 -32.06 -61.86
CA VAL A 11 -40.51 -31.87 -62.10
C VAL A 11 -40.04 -30.68 -61.26
N VAL A 12 -39.15 -30.94 -60.31
CA VAL A 12 -38.51 -29.88 -59.50
C VAL A 12 -37.23 -29.45 -60.21
N SER A 13 -37.21 -28.22 -60.72
CA SER A 13 -36.05 -27.64 -61.40
C SER A 13 -34.84 -27.52 -60.47
N MET A 14 -33.67 -27.93 -60.96
CA MET A 14 -32.39 -27.63 -60.29
C MET A 14 -32.15 -26.12 -60.30
N ALA A 15 -32.18 -25.49 -59.13
CA ALA A 15 -31.71 -24.12 -58.98
C ALA A 15 -30.17 -24.10 -59.05
N LEU A 16 -29.62 -23.28 -59.96
CA LEU A 16 -28.18 -23.10 -60.08
C LEU A 16 -27.68 -22.27 -58.89
N ILE A 17 -27.02 -22.91 -57.93
CA ILE A 17 -26.36 -22.21 -56.82
C ILE A 17 -25.10 -21.54 -57.38
N ALA A 18 -24.98 -20.22 -57.23
CA ALA A 18 -23.82 -19.48 -57.69
C ALA A 18 -22.57 -19.84 -56.87
N GLU A 19 -21.44 -20.08 -57.55
CA GLU A 19 -20.13 -20.28 -56.91
C GLU A 19 -19.73 -19.01 -56.13
N PRO A 20 -19.34 -19.11 -54.84
CA PRO A 20 -18.92 -17.94 -54.08
C PRO A 20 -17.64 -17.33 -54.68
N PRO A 21 -17.48 -15.99 -54.67
CA PRO A 21 -16.35 -15.33 -55.30
C PRO A 21 -15.03 -15.75 -54.63
N ARG A 22 -14.06 -16.15 -55.47
CA ARG A 22 -12.74 -16.59 -55.00
C ARG A 22 -12.01 -15.43 -54.31
N PRO A 23 -11.40 -15.63 -53.13
CA PRO A 23 -10.61 -14.59 -52.48
C PRO A 23 -9.49 -14.09 -53.40
N LEU A 24 -9.33 -12.77 -53.51
CA LEU A 24 -8.18 -12.17 -54.18
C LEU A 24 -6.90 -12.45 -53.37
N PRO A 25 -5.76 -12.73 -54.01
CA PRO A 25 -4.51 -12.97 -53.31
C PRO A 25 -4.04 -11.69 -52.60
N VAL A 26 -4.06 -11.71 -51.27
CA VAL A 26 -3.50 -10.64 -50.44
C VAL A 26 -1.97 -10.71 -50.54
N LEU A 27 -1.35 -9.70 -51.15
CA LEU A 27 0.10 -9.53 -51.13
C LEU A 27 0.58 -9.35 -49.69
N PRO A 28 1.66 -10.03 -49.27
CA PRO A 28 2.23 -9.83 -47.93
C PRO A 28 2.77 -8.39 -47.80
N PRO A 29 2.67 -7.77 -46.61
CA PRO A 29 3.25 -6.46 -46.38
C PRO A 29 4.79 -6.52 -46.50
N PRO A 30 5.45 -5.42 -46.93
CA PRO A 30 6.90 -5.36 -46.97
C PRO A 30 7.50 -5.50 -45.56
N PRO A 31 8.71 -6.08 -45.42
CA PRO A 31 9.37 -6.19 -44.13
C PRO A 31 9.69 -4.80 -43.54
N PRO A 32 9.64 -4.64 -42.21
CA PRO A 32 10.01 -3.38 -41.56
C PRO A 32 11.51 -3.08 -41.75
N PRO A 33 11.94 -1.80 -41.76
CA PRO A 33 13.35 -1.44 -41.85
C PRO A 33 14.13 -1.96 -40.63
N GLU A 34 15.29 -2.58 -40.87
CA GLU A 34 16.21 -2.96 -39.79
C GLU A 34 16.79 -1.72 -39.13
N LEU A 35 16.56 -1.58 -37.82
CA LEU A 35 17.20 -0.54 -37.01
C LEU A 35 18.65 -0.95 -36.70
N PRO A 36 19.64 -0.06 -36.88
CA PRO A 36 21.05 -0.41 -36.72
C PRO A 36 21.37 -0.82 -35.27
N MET A 37 22.10 -1.92 -35.12
CA MET A 37 22.46 -2.47 -33.81
C MET A 37 23.25 -1.46 -32.96
N PRO A 38 22.90 -1.27 -31.67
CA PRO A 38 23.66 -0.40 -30.79
C PRO A 38 25.06 -0.97 -30.53
N LYS A 39 26.09 -0.15 -30.70
CA LYS A 39 27.48 -0.54 -30.40
C LYS A 39 27.64 -0.88 -28.91
N PRO A 40 28.51 -1.85 -28.54
CA PRO A 40 28.79 -2.15 -27.14
C PRO A 40 29.25 -0.92 -26.36
N ARG A 41 28.68 -0.72 -25.17
CA ARG A 41 29.12 0.34 -24.23
C ARG A 41 30.44 -0.10 -23.57
N PRO A 42 31.44 0.80 -23.42
CA PRO A 42 32.65 0.49 -22.64
C PRO A 42 32.32 0.09 -21.19
N PRO A 43 33.14 -0.76 -20.54
CA PRO A 43 32.99 -1.06 -19.13
C PRO A 43 33.20 0.19 -18.26
N PRO A 44 32.60 0.26 -17.06
CA PRO A 44 32.83 1.35 -16.11
C PRO A 44 34.30 1.35 -15.61
N PRO A 45 34.84 2.52 -15.22
CA PRO A 45 36.16 2.59 -14.60
C PRO A 45 36.17 1.90 -13.22
N PRO A 46 37.34 1.37 -12.78
CA PRO A 46 37.48 0.79 -11.45
C PRO A 46 37.33 1.87 -10.34
N PRO A 47 36.96 1.48 -9.11
CA PRO A 47 36.92 2.39 -7.97
C PRO A 47 38.33 2.90 -7.61
N PRO A 48 38.46 4.08 -6.97
CA PRO A 48 39.75 4.60 -6.53
C PRO A 48 40.42 3.69 -5.51
N THR A 49 41.73 3.47 -5.66
CA THR A 49 42.54 2.75 -4.68
C THR A 49 42.65 3.55 -3.38
N GLU A 50 42.37 2.89 -2.26
CA GLU A 50 42.54 3.45 -0.91
C GLU A 50 44.03 3.69 -0.63
N LEU A 51 44.41 4.95 -0.35
CA LEU A 51 45.80 5.30 -0.04
C LEU A 51 46.08 5.03 1.44
N ALA A 52 46.96 4.06 1.71
CA ALA A 52 47.42 3.75 3.06
C ALA A 52 48.27 4.90 3.63
N SER A 53 47.82 5.46 4.75
CA SER A 53 48.61 6.39 5.58
C SER A 53 49.41 5.61 6.61
N SER A 54 50.74 5.54 6.42
CA SER A 54 51.67 4.93 7.38
C SER A 54 52.00 5.88 8.55
N GLU A 55 52.37 5.29 9.69
CA GLU A 55 52.54 5.97 10.98
C GLU A 55 53.95 6.54 11.26
N THR A 56 54.00 7.52 12.18
CA THR A 56 55.09 7.80 13.18
C THR A 56 56.47 8.31 12.71
N PRO A 57 57.37 8.79 13.61
CA PRO A 57 57.17 9.54 14.88
C PRO A 57 58.16 10.73 15.10
N GLN A 58 57.87 11.63 16.08
CA GLN A 58 58.82 12.27 17.03
C GLN A 58 57.98 13.07 18.08
N LEU A 59 58.09 12.87 19.41
CA LEU A 59 59.13 13.31 20.37
C LEU A 59 59.36 14.85 20.34
N THR A 60 59.32 15.63 21.45
CA THR A 60 59.56 15.35 22.89
C THR A 60 58.87 16.42 23.78
N ALA A 61 58.70 16.18 25.10
CA ALA A 61 58.31 17.20 26.11
C ALA A 61 59.54 17.81 26.83
N PRO A 62 59.41 18.96 27.53
CA PRO A 62 59.21 18.92 29.00
C PRO A 62 58.24 20.01 29.53
N ALA A 63 58.25 20.30 30.86
CA ALA A 63 57.22 21.07 31.58
C ALA A 63 57.77 22.13 32.57
N SER A 64 56.85 22.91 33.18
CA SER A 64 57.05 24.00 34.17
C SER A 64 57.68 25.30 33.62
N ASP A 65 57.48 26.49 34.20
CA ASP A 65 57.05 26.83 35.59
C ASP A 65 56.15 28.11 35.67
N LEU A 66 55.67 28.46 36.87
CA LEU A 66 54.86 29.66 37.19
C LEU A 66 55.72 30.88 37.61
N PRO A 67 55.11 32.08 37.75
CA PRO A 67 54.76 32.52 39.11
C PRO A 67 53.43 33.32 39.27
N GLN A 68 53.06 33.50 40.54
CA GLN A 68 51.97 34.28 41.16
C GLN A 68 51.87 35.74 40.64
N GLY A 69 50.76 36.49 40.71
CA GLY A 69 49.60 36.53 41.64
C GLY A 69 49.54 37.92 42.34
N PRO A 70 48.50 38.34 43.10
CA PRO A 70 47.17 37.75 43.40
C PRO A 70 46.05 38.54 42.64
N ALA A 71 44.84 38.94 43.09
CA ALA A 71 44.11 38.88 44.38
C ALA A 71 42.56 39.07 44.30
N THR A 72 41.90 38.64 45.38
CA THR A 72 40.74 39.16 46.16
C THR A 72 40.18 40.56 45.74
N THR A 73 38.86 40.86 45.74
CA THR A 73 37.80 40.55 46.73
C THR A 73 36.37 40.39 46.18
N GLU A 74 35.57 39.50 46.77
CA GLU A 74 34.12 39.70 46.99
C GLU A 74 33.92 40.41 48.35
N PRO A 75 32.82 41.15 48.59
CA PRO A 75 31.77 40.55 49.43
C PRO A 75 30.31 41.02 49.18
N ALA A 76 29.37 40.10 49.41
CA ALA A 76 28.12 40.21 50.19
C ALA A 76 27.19 41.46 50.10
N ALA A 77 25.87 41.20 50.15
CA ALA A 77 24.81 42.21 50.17
C ALA A 77 24.57 42.85 51.56
N MET A 78 23.94 44.05 51.58
CA MET A 78 22.72 44.33 52.37
C MET A 78 22.13 45.73 52.06
N ALA A 79 20.86 45.93 52.45
CA ALA A 79 20.11 47.19 52.64
C ALA A 79 19.58 47.93 51.40
N ALA A 80 18.30 48.33 51.50
CA ALA A 80 17.62 49.25 50.61
C ALA A 80 17.49 50.64 51.25
N PRO A 81 17.07 51.65 50.48
CA PRO A 81 16.01 52.53 50.97
C PRO A 81 14.79 52.50 50.06
N ALA A 82 13.60 52.50 50.65
CA ALA A 82 12.36 52.70 49.91
C ALA A 82 12.18 54.19 49.59
N ILE A 83 11.81 54.51 48.33
CA ILE A 83 11.38 55.86 47.93
C ILE A 83 10.03 55.72 47.24
N THR A 84 8.96 55.97 47.99
CA THR A 84 7.58 55.80 47.51
C THR A 84 7.13 57.03 46.71
N ALA A 85 7.02 56.90 45.40
CA ALA A 85 6.43 57.91 44.53
C ALA A 85 5.27 57.30 43.70
N PRO A 86 4.05 57.86 43.74
CA PRO A 86 2.91 57.28 43.03
C PRO A 86 2.95 57.62 41.54
N ALA A 87 2.98 56.59 40.69
CA ALA A 87 2.80 56.69 39.24
C ALA A 87 1.40 56.15 38.86
N PRO A 88 0.77 56.66 37.78
CA PRO A 88 -0.66 56.46 37.53
C PRO A 88 -1.01 55.04 37.07
N ALA A 89 -2.26 54.64 37.31
CA ALA A 89 -2.80 53.35 36.90
C ALA A 89 -2.88 53.23 35.37
N VAL A 90 -1.94 52.48 34.78
CA VAL A 90 -2.04 52.03 33.39
C VAL A 90 -3.04 50.89 33.33
N ALA A 91 -4.10 51.04 32.53
CA ALA A 91 -5.06 49.97 32.31
C ALA A 91 -4.38 48.77 31.61
N ALA A 92 -4.27 47.65 32.30
CA ALA A 92 -3.75 46.42 31.71
C ALA A 92 -4.71 45.92 30.61
N ALA A 93 -4.21 45.84 29.37
CA ALA A 93 -4.92 45.15 28.31
C ALA A 93 -5.11 43.67 28.70
N PRO A 94 -6.26 43.05 28.37
CA PRO A 94 -6.47 41.63 28.67
C PRO A 94 -5.40 40.79 28.00
N ALA A 95 -4.79 39.88 28.75
CA ALA A 95 -3.82 38.94 28.21
C ALA A 95 -4.46 38.12 27.07
N PRO A 96 -3.72 37.82 25.98
CA PRO A 96 -4.24 36.96 24.93
C PRO A 96 -4.64 35.62 25.54
N ALA A 97 -5.86 35.17 25.23
CA ALA A 97 -6.37 33.91 25.75
C ALA A 97 -5.41 32.77 25.38
N SER A 98 -5.06 31.94 26.36
CA SER A 98 -4.21 30.77 26.14
C SER A 98 -4.75 29.96 24.98
N ALA A 99 -3.89 29.67 23.99
CA ALA A 99 -4.24 28.76 22.92
C ALA A 99 -4.77 27.45 23.55
N PRO A 100 -5.86 26.86 23.02
CA PRO A 100 -6.36 25.59 23.55
C PRO A 100 -5.22 24.56 23.51
N PRO A 101 -5.08 23.71 24.54
CA PRO A 101 -4.03 22.70 24.55
C PRO A 101 -4.14 21.85 23.27
N PRO A 102 -3.01 21.42 22.68
CA PRO A 102 -3.05 20.54 21.53
C PRO A 102 -3.93 19.33 21.86
N ALA A 103 -4.81 18.95 20.94
CA ALA A 103 -5.70 17.82 21.12
C ALA A 103 -4.87 16.60 21.56
N PRO A 104 -5.32 15.81 22.55
CA PRO A 104 -4.58 14.65 23.02
C PRO A 104 -4.15 13.79 21.83
N VAL A 105 -2.86 13.48 21.75
CA VAL A 105 -2.37 12.50 20.79
C VAL A 105 -3.01 11.16 21.16
N GLU A 106 -4.04 10.79 20.41
CA GLU A 106 -4.88 9.62 20.66
C GLU A 106 -3.96 8.39 20.72
N GLN A 107 -3.79 7.85 21.94
CA GLN A 107 -2.77 6.83 22.22
C GLN A 107 -3.00 5.65 21.28
N ALA A 108 -1.99 5.30 20.46
CA ALA A 108 -2.13 4.28 19.43
C ALA A 108 -2.75 3.00 20.02
N ARG A 109 -3.96 2.67 19.58
CA ARG A 109 -4.77 1.59 20.16
C ARG A 109 -4.08 0.25 19.85
N HIS A 110 -3.39 -0.32 20.82
CA HIS A 110 -2.84 -1.66 20.68
C HIS A 110 -3.99 -2.67 20.49
N TYR A 111 -3.92 -3.48 19.44
CA TYR A 111 -4.91 -4.50 19.13
C TYR A 111 -4.35 -5.89 19.41
N LYS A 112 -5.20 -6.80 19.91
CA LYS A 112 -4.93 -8.24 19.84
C LYS A 112 -5.03 -8.66 18.37
N THR A 113 -4.13 -9.55 17.93
CA THR A 113 -4.11 -10.06 16.56
C THR A 113 -3.97 -11.56 16.51
N ASN A 114 -4.63 -12.17 15.52
CA ASN A 114 -4.56 -13.59 15.19
C ASN A 114 -4.38 -13.63 13.67
N VAL A 115 -3.13 -13.69 13.20
CA VAL A 115 -2.83 -13.57 11.77
C VAL A 115 -3.29 -14.84 11.04
N PRO A 116 -4.05 -14.75 9.91
CA PRO A 116 -4.63 -15.92 9.27
C PRO A 116 -3.56 -16.81 8.59
N ALA A 117 -3.92 -18.08 8.40
CA ALA A 117 -3.09 -19.10 7.76
C ALA A 117 -2.66 -18.72 6.32
N SER A 118 -1.70 -19.45 5.76
CA SER A 118 -1.26 -19.26 4.37
C SER A 118 -2.38 -19.54 3.36
N ALA A 119 -2.51 -18.73 2.31
CA ALA A 119 -3.51 -18.93 1.25
C ALA A 119 -3.14 -18.29 -0.09
N GLN A 120 -3.67 -18.87 -1.16
CA GLN A 120 -3.64 -18.32 -2.52
C GLN A 120 -5.05 -17.92 -2.96
N PHE A 121 -5.15 -16.81 -3.70
CA PHE A 121 -6.39 -16.19 -4.11
C PHE A 121 -6.37 -15.93 -5.62
N ASP A 122 -7.40 -16.40 -6.32
CA ASP A 122 -7.76 -15.86 -7.64
C ASP A 122 -8.83 -14.79 -7.45
N LEU A 123 -8.69 -13.63 -8.10
CA LEU A 123 -9.64 -12.54 -8.03
C LEU A 123 -10.05 -12.05 -9.43
N HIS A 124 -11.31 -11.68 -9.55
CA HIS A 124 -11.85 -10.90 -10.66
C HIS A 124 -11.70 -9.41 -10.36
N VAL A 125 -11.39 -8.60 -11.37
CA VAL A 125 -11.20 -7.15 -11.24
C VAL A 125 -12.16 -6.43 -12.16
N ASP A 126 -13.03 -5.60 -11.60
CA ASP A 126 -13.86 -4.65 -12.35
C ASP A 126 -13.33 -3.24 -12.13
N ARG A 127 -13.01 -2.52 -13.21
CA ARG A 127 -12.65 -1.10 -13.15
C ARG A 127 -13.58 -0.25 -14.00
N ARG A 128 -13.93 0.92 -13.45
CA ARG A 128 -14.52 2.06 -14.16
C ARG A 128 -13.60 3.26 -13.98
N ASP A 129 -12.94 3.69 -15.03
CA ASP A 129 -12.11 4.90 -15.02
C ASP A 129 -12.96 6.19 -14.93
N ALA A 130 -12.30 7.33 -14.68
CA ALA A 130 -12.95 8.60 -14.35
C ALA A 130 -13.81 9.19 -15.51
N ASP A 131 -13.49 8.82 -16.74
CA ASP A 131 -14.24 9.12 -17.97
C ASP A 131 -15.48 8.22 -18.17
N GLY A 132 -15.67 7.23 -17.29
CA GLY A 132 -16.72 6.22 -17.40
C GLY A 132 -16.32 4.97 -18.18
N THR A 133 -15.12 4.90 -18.75
CA THR A 133 -14.59 3.72 -19.44
C THR A 133 -14.56 2.52 -18.49
N LYS A 134 -15.12 1.38 -18.92
CA LYS A 134 -15.15 0.14 -18.13
C LYS A 134 -14.26 -0.92 -18.73
N TRP A 135 -13.50 -1.62 -17.89
CA TRP A 135 -12.76 -2.81 -18.29
C TRP A 135 -12.69 -3.83 -17.15
N GLN A 136 -12.39 -5.08 -17.53
CA GLN A 136 -12.24 -6.20 -16.60
C GLN A 136 -10.85 -6.79 -16.68
N GLY A 137 -10.36 -7.30 -15.56
CA GLY A 137 -9.06 -7.93 -15.42
C GLY A 137 -9.09 -9.06 -14.40
N VAL A 138 -7.91 -9.57 -14.10
CA VAL A 138 -7.68 -10.61 -13.08
C VAL A 138 -6.62 -10.13 -12.10
N ALA A 139 -6.73 -10.56 -10.85
CA ALA A 139 -5.61 -10.49 -9.94
C ALA A 139 -5.34 -11.88 -9.34
N ALA A 140 -4.07 -12.13 -9.02
CA ALA A 140 -3.66 -13.27 -8.22
C ALA A 140 -2.97 -12.74 -6.96
N MET A 141 -3.29 -13.31 -5.80
CA MET A 141 -2.67 -12.96 -4.54
C MET A 141 -2.12 -14.23 -3.86
N ALA A 142 -0.94 -14.11 -3.25
CA ALA A 142 -0.36 -15.14 -2.40
C ALA A 142 -0.03 -14.52 -1.04
N TRP A 143 -0.54 -15.13 0.02
CA TRP A 143 -0.25 -14.81 1.41
C TRP A 143 0.42 -16.03 2.04
N ASP A 144 1.69 -15.89 2.39
CA ASP A 144 2.51 -16.95 2.97
C ASP A 144 2.88 -16.57 4.41
N ASN A 145 2.20 -17.16 5.38
CA ASN A 145 2.44 -17.02 6.82
C ASN A 145 3.23 -18.24 7.33
N ARG A 146 4.41 -18.00 7.92
CA ARG A 146 5.29 -19.04 8.48
C ARG A 146 5.36 -19.06 10.01
N GLY A 147 4.62 -18.19 10.68
CA GLY A 147 4.58 -18.04 12.15
C GLY A 147 5.31 -16.80 12.64
N ASP A 148 6.60 -16.67 12.32
CA ASP A 148 7.49 -15.56 12.70
C ASP A 148 7.72 -14.55 11.55
N ILE A 149 7.65 -15.02 10.30
CA ILE A 149 7.79 -14.21 9.08
C ILE A 149 6.60 -14.41 8.13
N TYR A 150 6.38 -13.40 7.28
CA TYR A 150 5.41 -13.48 6.19
C TYR A 150 5.96 -12.97 4.86
N GLN A 151 5.33 -13.41 3.77
CA GLN A 151 5.39 -12.75 2.47
C GLN A 151 3.98 -12.59 1.90
N LEU A 152 3.74 -11.45 1.26
CA LEU A 152 2.50 -11.10 0.58
C LEU A 152 2.82 -10.59 -0.82
N LYS A 153 2.15 -11.15 -1.83
CA LYS A 153 2.26 -10.72 -3.23
C LYS A 153 0.88 -10.55 -3.85
N LEU A 154 0.66 -9.45 -4.57
CA LEU A 154 -0.55 -9.20 -5.36
C LEU A 154 -0.15 -8.81 -6.79
N GLU A 155 -0.61 -9.56 -7.79
CA GLU A 155 -0.40 -9.27 -9.21
C GLU A 155 -1.72 -8.96 -9.92
N VAL A 156 -2.02 -7.68 -10.15
CA VAL A 156 -3.19 -7.21 -10.91
C VAL A 156 -2.83 -7.07 -12.38
N GLY A 157 -3.65 -7.60 -13.29
CA GLY A 157 -3.37 -7.55 -14.73
C GLY A 157 -4.60 -7.79 -15.63
N LEU A 158 -4.34 -7.72 -16.94
CA LEU A 158 -5.30 -8.15 -17.96
C LEU A 158 -4.96 -9.58 -18.39
N SER A 159 -5.98 -10.43 -18.53
CA SER A 159 -5.84 -11.78 -19.10
C SER A 159 -6.31 -11.75 -20.55
N MET A 160 -5.41 -11.98 -21.49
CA MET A 160 -5.72 -12.23 -22.91
C MET A 160 -5.48 -13.72 -23.21
N LEU A 161 -6.01 -14.21 -24.34
CA LEU A 161 -6.08 -15.66 -24.65
C LEU A 161 -4.74 -16.41 -24.54
N ILE A 162 -3.61 -15.74 -24.77
CA ILE A 162 -2.26 -16.34 -24.80
C ILE A 162 -1.28 -15.60 -23.86
N THR A 163 -1.65 -14.43 -23.31
CA THR A 163 -0.73 -13.57 -22.53
C THR A 163 -1.42 -12.86 -21.37
N ARG A 164 -0.73 -12.78 -20.23
CA ARG A 164 -1.11 -11.95 -19.08
C ARG A 164 -0.28 -10.67 -19.09
N ILE A 165 -0.95 -9.52 -19.00
CA ILE A 165 -0.30 -8.21 -18.91
C ILE A 165 -0.48 -7.70 -17.48
N ASN A 166 0.55 -7.87 -16.64
CA ASN A 166 0.54 -7.29 -15.30
C ASN A 166 0.57 -5.75 -15.39
N LEU A 167 -0.38 -5.11 -14.70
CA LEU A 167 -0.56 -3.66 -14.63
C LEU A 167 0.01 -3.09 -13.33
N LEU A 168 -0.11 -3.85 -12.23
CA LEU A 168 0.40 -3.56 -10.91
C LEU A 168 0.88 -4.86 -10.27
N VAL A 169 2.08 -4.84 -9.71
CA VAL A 169 2.54 -5.82 -8.72
C VAL A 169 2.80 -5.07 -7.42
N LEU A 170 2.25 -5.58 -6.32
CA LEU A 170 2.65 -5.23 -4.95
C LEU A 170 3.35 -6.43 -4.32
N THR A 171 4.41 -6.18 -3.56
CA THR A 171 4.98 -7.14 -2.62
C THR A 171 5.10 -6.52 -1.25
N SER A 172 5.01 -7.34 -0.21
CA SER A 172 5.34 -6.97 1.16
C SER A 172 5.96 -8.18 1.87
N GLU A 173 6.99 -7.94 2.66
CA GLU A 173 7.65 -8.95 3.49
C GLU A 173 8.11 -8.35 4.82
N GLY A 174 8.12 -9.19 5.84
CA GLY A 174 8.45 -8.78 7.21
C GLY A 174 8.15 -9.86 8.23
N GLN A 175 7.91 -9.43 9.46
CA GLN A 175 7.71 -10.29 10.62
C GLN A 175 6.24 -10.38 11.02
N ILE A 176 5.91 -11.38 11.82
CA ILE A 176 4.68 -11.46 12.60
C ILE A 176 5.07 -11.44 14.09
N ASP A 177 4.48 -10.53 14.86
CA ASP A 177 4.64 -10.48 16.32
C ASP A 177 3.30 -10.27 17.05
N GLY A 178 3.34 -9.98 18.35
CA GLY A 178 2.13 -9.76 19.17
C GLY A 178 1.24 -8.60 18.72
N SER A 179 1.75 -7.67 17.89
CA SER A 179 0.98 -6.59 17.25
C SER A 179 0.38 -6.97 15.89
N GLY A 180 0.69 -8.17 15.38
CA GLY A 180 0.19 -8.71 14.13
C GLY A 180 1.26 -8.69 13.05
N ILE A 181 0.91 -8.14 11.88
CA ILE A 181 1.80 -8.06 10.72
C ILE A 181 2.72 -6.85 10.92
N VAL A 182 4.03 -7.06 10.83
CA VAL A 182 5.06 -6.02 10.97
C VAL A 182 5.90 -5.99 9.68
N PRO A 183 5.56 -5.12 8.71
CA PRO A 183 6.34 -4.99 7.48
C PRO A 183 7.78 -4.56 7.76
N VAL A 184 8.67 -5.00 6.88
CA VAL A 184 10.07 -4.57 6.82
C VAL A 184 10.34 -3.90 5.46
N THR A 185 9.91 -4.53 4.37
CA THR A 185 10.00 -3.97 3.01
C THR A 185 8.71 -4.21 2.23
N ALA A 186 8.14 -3.15 1.66
CA ALA A 186 7.08 -3.24 0.66
C ALA A 186 7.57 -2.68 -0.68
N THR A 187 7.15 -3.26 -1.81
CA THR A 187 7.49 -2.74 -3.14
C THR A 187 6.26 -2.59 -4.04
N GLU A 188 6.29 -1.57 -4.90
CA GLU A 188 5.24 -1.31 -5.89
C GLU A 188 5.85 -1.21 -7.30
N LYS A 189 5.32 -2.01 -8.23
CA LYS A 189 5.72 -2.02 -9.65
C LYS A 189 4.49 -1.86 -10.55
N ARG A 190 4.29 -0.66 -11.08
CA ARG A 190 3.29 -0.41 -12.13
C ARG A 190 3.88 -0.60 -13.53
N LYS A 191 3.04 -1.03 -14.48
CA LYS A 191 3.38 -1.07 -15.91
C LYS A 191 3.81 0.32 -16.37
N GLY A 192 4.95 0.40 -17.08
CA GLY A 192 5.50 1.66 -17.57
C GLY A 192 6.15 2.57 -16.53
N ARG A 193 6.28 2.16 -15.27
CA ARG A 193 7.01 2.90 -14.22
C ARG A 193 8.23 2.13 -13.71
N ALA A 194 9.12 2.84 -13.01
CA ALA A 194 10.13 2.21 -12.16
C ALA A 194 9.45 1.35 -11.06
N GLN A 195 10.22 0.48 -10.41
CA GLN A 195 9.80 -0.11 -9.13
C GLN A 195 10.15 0.88 -8.02
N THR A 196 9.29 0.98 -7.01
CA THR A 196 9.55 1.73 -5.78
C THR A 196 9.52 0.78 -4.58
N ALA A 197 10.20 1.16 -3.50
CA ALA A 197 10.23 0.42 -2.25
C ALA A 197 9.98 1.37 -1.06
N THR A 198 9.31 0.84 -0.04
CA THR A 198 9.08 1.49 1.26
C THR A 198 9.65 0.58 2.34
N HIS A 199 10.53 1.12 3.18
CA HIS A 199 11.22 0.36 4.22
C HIS A 199 10.75 0.82 5.60
N PHE A 200 10.47 -0.13 6.47
CA PHE A 200 9.90 0.06 7.79
C PHE A 200 10.94 -0.35 8.84
N ASN A 201 11.77 0.60 9.28
CA ASN A 201 12.84 0.33 10.24
C ASN A 201 12.36 0.60 11.67
N ARG A 202 11.99 -0.48 12.37
CA ARG A 202 11.52 -0.47 13.77
C ARG A 202 12.56 0.11 14.73
N ASP A 203 13.82 -0.29 14.58
CA ASP A 203 14.90 0.06 15.52
C ASP A 203 15.33 1.53 15.38
N ALA A 204 15.45 2.01 14.14
CA ALA A 204 15.66 3.43 13.83
C ALA A 204 14.38 4.28 13.97
N LYS A 205 13.23 3.64 14.27
CA LYS A 205 11.89 4.24 14.36
C LYS A 205 11.52 5.10 13.15
N ALA A 206 11.84 4.63 11.95
CA ALA A 206 11.74 5.38 10.70
C ALA A 206 11.12 4.57 9.55
N ILE A 207 10.24 5.20 8.78
CA ILE A 207 9.75 4.73 7.48
C ILE A 207 10.42 5.59 6.39
N THR A 208 11.04 4.94 5.40
CA THR A 208 11.75 5.61 4.30
C THR A 208 11.30 5.10 2.94
N PHE A 209 11.42 5.93 1.91
CA PHE A 209 10.84 5.68 0.58
C PHE A 209 11.94 5.75 -0.49
N SER A 210 11.94 4.85 -1.46
CA SER A 210 12.92 4.87 -2.57
C SER A 210 12.61 5.92 -3.65
N ALA A 211 11.46 6.61 -3.54
CA ALA A 211 10.95 7.54 -4.55
C ALA A 211 11.04 9.02 -4.11
N THR A 212 11.47 9.29 -2.88
CA THR A 212 11.68 10.62 -2.28
C THR A 212 12.86 10.57 -1.32
N THR A 213 13.27 11.71 -0.76
CA THR A 213 14.16 11.77 0.41
C THR A 213 13.39 11.87 1.74
N ALA A 214 12.08 11.61 1.73
CA ALA A 214 11.24 11.74 2.91
C ALA A 214 11.53 10.64 3.94
N THR A 215 11.37 10.97 5.21
CA THR A 215 11.40 10.02 6.33
C THR A 215 10.25 10.38 7.26
N VAL A 216 9.45 9.39 7.66
CA VAL A 216 8.32 9.56 8.58
C VAL A 216 8.60 8.70 9.84
N PRO A 217 8.29 9.17 11.06
CA PRO A 217 8.41 8.34 12.26
C PRO A 217 7.59 7.05 12.14
N TRP A 218 8.23 5.90 12.38
CA TRP A 218 7.57 4.61 12.47
C TRP A 218 6.71 4.54 13.74
N GLN A 219 5.60 3.81 13.67
CA GLN A 219 4.65 3.59 14.76
C GLN A 219 4.33 2.10 14.86
N GLU A 220 4.02 1.63 16.06
CA GLU A 220 3.59 0.23 16.26
C GLU A 220 2.31 -0.06 15.45
N GLY A 221 2.25 -1.24 14.84
CA GLY A 221 1.15 -1.61 13.95
C GLY A 221 1.12 -0.86 12.60
N ALA A 222 2.12 -0.03 12.26
CA ALA A 222 2.22 0.59 10.94
C ALA A 222 2.30 -0.46 9.81
N GLN A 223 1.61 -0.19 8.70
CA GLN A 223 1.39 -1.14 7.59
C GLN A 223 1.83 -0.56 6.25
N ASP A 224 1.84 -1.40 5.21
CA ASP A 224 1.83 -0.97 3.82
C ASP A 224 0.47 -1.24 3.15
N LYS A 225 0.30 -0.73 1.93
CA LYS A 225 -0.94 -0.81 1.15
C LYS A 225 -1.43 -2.23 0.86
N ALA A 226 -0.54 -3.23 0.84
CA ALA A 226 -0.90 -4.62 0.65
C ALA A 226 -1.28 -5.31 1.98
N THR A 227 -0.60 -5.01 3.09
CA THR A 227 -0.85 -5.68 4.37
C THR A 227 -2.05 -5.13 5.15
N VAL A 228 -2.46 -3.87 4.96
CA VAL A 228 -3.63 -3.27 5.65
C VAL A 228 -4.88 -4.19 5.71
N PRO A 229 -5.36 -4.80 4.61
CA PRO A 229 -6.49 -5.73 4.65
C PRO A 229 -6.24 -6.97 5.53
N PHE A 230 -5.01 -7.48 5.57
CA PHE A 230 -4.64 -8.64 6.39
C PHE A 230 -4.42 -8.28 7.86
N GLN A 231 -3.98 -7.05 8.17
CA GLN A 231 -3.93 -6.56 9.54
C GLN A 231 -5.34 -6.34 10.10
N LEU A 232 -6.26 -5.79 9.31
CA LEU A 232 -7.68 -5.71 9.69
C LEU A 232 -8.32 -7.10 9.87
N ALA A 233 -7.97 -8.06 9.00
CA ALA A 233 -8.33 -9.47 9.19
C ALA A 233 -7.80 -10.03 10.51
N ALA A 234 -6.52 -9.79 10.84
CA ALA A 234 -5.89 -10.29 12.05
C ALA A 234 -6.51 -9.72 13.34
N ILE A 235 -6.93 -8.44 13.32
CA ILE A 235 -7.62 -7.77 14.43
C ILE A 235 -9.02 -8.38 14.63
N GLY A 236 -9.82 -8.48 13.57
CA GLY A 236 -11.18 -9.04 13.64
C GLY A 236 -11.21 -10.52 14.01
N ARG A 237 -10.23 -11.28 13.53
CA ARG A 237 -10.02 -12.70 13.82
C ARG A 237 -9.58 -12.98 15.26
N ALA A 238 -8.96 -12.01 15.94
CA ALA A 238 -8.62 -12.13 17.36
C ALA A 238 -9.82 -11.80 18.26
N ASP A 239 -10.50 -10.68 17.97
CA ASP A 239 -11.69 -10.23 18.68
C ASP A 239 -12.42 -9.20 17.80
N VAL A 240 -13.59 -9.59 17.27
CA VAL A 240 -14.42 -8.76 16.40
C VAL A 240 -14.85 -7.43 17.04
N ASN A 241 -14.96 -7.38 18.37
CA ASN A 241 -15.34 -6.16 19.10
C ASN A 241 -14.26 -5.07 18.98
N GLN A 242 -13.03 -5.43 18.61
CA GLN A 242 -11.97 -4.46 18.33
C GLN A 242 -12.23 -3.63 17.07
N LEU A 243 -13.04 -4.15 16.14
CA LEU A 243 -13.44 -3.43 14.93
C LEU A 243 -14.47 -2.31 15.20
N ALA A 244 -15.03 -2.25 16.41
CA ALA A 244 -15.92 -1.17 16.81
C ALA A 244 -15.15 0.15 17.02
N GLY A 245 -15.73 1.24 16.48
CA GLY A 245 -15.17 2.59 16.52
C GLY A 245 -14.33 2.93 15.29
N ASN A 246 -13.37 3.85 15.47
CA ASN A 246 -12.33 4.12 14.47
C ASN A 246 -11.16 3.13 14.68
N ILE A 247 -10.56 2.69 13.57
CA ILE A 247 -9.30 1.94 13.55
C ILE A 247 -8.28 2.77 12.78
N ASP A 248 -7.37 3.42 13.49
CA ASP A 248 -6.30 4.21 12.88
C ASP A 248 -5.06 3.35 12.66
N ILE A 249 -4.54 3.38 11.43
CA ILE A 249 -3.32 2.69 11.02
C ILE A 249 -2.43 3.67 10.25
N LEU A 250 -1.16 3.81 10.63
CA LEU A 250 -0.18 4.52 9.81
C LEU A 250 0.19 3.65 8.60
N VAL A 251 -0.09 4.11 7.39
CA VAL A 251 0.13 3.33 6.16
C VAL A 251 1.20 3.99 5.29
N GLY A 252 2.27 3.25 5.00
CA GLY A 252 3.30 3.64 4.03
C GLY A 252 2.81 3.46 2.59
N GLU A 253 2.88 4.55 1.81
CA GLU A 253 2.62 4.60 0.38
C GLU A 253 3.92 4.86 -0.41
N GLU A 254 3.83 5.10 -1.73
CA GLU A 254 5.01 5.24 -2.63
C GLU A 254 6.04 6.30 -2.19
N LYS A 255 5.62 7.33 -1.44
CA LYS A 255 6.37 8.59 -1.23
C LYS A 255 6.24 9.22 0.16
N GLU A 256 5.25 8.77 0.92
CA GLU A 256 4.81 9.33 2.20
C GLU A 256 4.12 8.22 3.02
N ALA A 257 3.92 8.44 4.31
CA ALA A 257 3.07 7.59 5.13
C ALA A 257 1.96 8.43 5.76
N THR A 258 0.71 7.96 5.72
CA THR A 258 -0.45 8.70 6.24
C THR A 258 -1.35 7.81 7.09
N VAL A 259 -2.03 8.40 8.07
CA VAL A 259 -2.99 7.64 8.91
C VAL A 259 -4.27 7.37 8.12
N PHE A 260 -4.54 6.09 7.89
CA PHE A 260 -5.82 5.60 7.38
C PHE A 260 -6.73 5.32 8.57
N ARG A 261 -7.80 6.12 8.71
CA ARG A 261 -8.88 5.91 9.70
C ARG A 261 -9.96 5.04 9.09
N PHE A 262 -10.01 3.76 9.44
CA PHE A 262 -11.08 2.84 9.05
C PHE A 262 -12.23 2.87 10.05
N GLN A 263 -13.42 2.54 9.56
CA GLN A 263 -14.67 2.46 10.32
C GLN A 263 -15.41 1.20 9.91
N LEU A 264 -15.94 0.45 10.88
CA LEU A 264 -16.88 -0.64 10.60
C LEU A 264 -18.19 -0.05 10.05
N VAL A 265 -18.58 -0.48 8.86
CA VAL A 265 -19.88 -0.15 8.24
C VAL A 265 -20.96 -1.10 8.76
N GLY A 266 -20.62 -2.38 8.90
CA GLY A 266 -21.50 -3.42 9.42
C GLY A 266 -21.18 -4.81 8.86
N GLU A 267 -22.14 -5.72 9.02
CA GLU A 267 -22.14 -7.02 8.34
C GLU A 267 -22.92 -6.91 7.02
N GLU A 268 -22.36 -7.45 5.93
CA GLU A 268 -22.95 -7.46 4.59
C GLU A 268 -22.83 -8.86 3.96
N GLU A 269 -23.88 -9.31 3.27
CA GLU A 269 -23.83 -10.51 2.42
C GLU A 269 -23.30 -10.15 1.02
N LEU A 270 -22.26 -10.84 0.56
CA LEU A 270 -21.75 -10.74 -0.81
C LEU A 270 -22.03 -12.03 -1.59
N ASP A 271 -22.73 -11.93 -2.72
CA ASP A 271 -22.82 -13.01 -3.70
C ASP A 271 -21.52 -13.04 -4.55
N THR A 272 -20.75 -14.12 -4.46
CA THR A 272 -19.44 -14.28 -5.14
C THR A 272 -19.40 -15.54 -6.01
N LYS A 273 -18.32 -15.74 -6.80
CA LYS A 273 -18.12 -17.01 -7.54
C LYS A 273 -17.85 -18.21 -6.63
N MET A 274 -17.60 -17.99 -5.33
CA MET A 274 -17.51 -19.03 -4.30
C MET A 274 -18.85 -19.29 -3.59
N GLY A 275 -19.94 -18.70 -4.08
CA GLY A 275 -21.25 -18.65 -3.41
C GLY A 275 -21.41 -17.39 -2.57
N ARG A 276 -22.44 -17.36 -1.73
CA ARG A 276 -22.70 -16.26 -0.81
C ARG A 276 -21.77 -16.30 0.40
N LEU A 277 -21.20 -15.16 0.74
CA LEU A 277 -20.36 -14.98 1.93
C LEU A 277 -20.96 -13.90 2.83
N VAL A 278 -21.11 -14.21 4.12
CA VAL A 278 -21.33 -13.20 5.16
C VAL A 278 -20.00 -12.53 5.47
N THR A 279 -19.95 -11.20 5.48
CA THR A 279 -18.71 -10.44 5.55
C THR A 279 -18.80 -9.21 6.45
N TRP A 280 -17.68 -8.83 7.05
CA TRP A 280 -17.54 -7.63 7.86
C TRP A 280 -16.92 -6.53 6.99
N HIS A 281 -17.68 -5.46 6.75
CA HIS A 281 -17.32 -4.38 5.83
C HIS A 281 -16.69 -3.22 6.61
N LEU A 282 -15.43 -2.91 6.30
CA LEU A 282 -14.73 -1.74 6.82
C LEU A 282 -14.47 -0.72 5.71
N ARG A 283 -14.66 0.56 6.03
CA ARG A 283 -14.43 1.68 5.11
C ARG A 283 -13.47 2.69 5.71
N ARG A 284 -12.46 3.10 4.94
CA ARG A 284 -11.74 4.37 5.13
C ARG A 284 -12.47 5.44 4.31
N PRO A 285 -13.28 6.32 4.92
CA PRO A 285 -14.01 7.35 4.19
C PRO A 285 -13.06 8.41 3.59
N PRO A 286 -13.49 9.16 2.56
CA PRO A 286 -12.77 10.35 2.13
C PRO A 286 -12.78 11.40 3.26
N LYS A 287 -11.67 12.12 3.43
CA LYS A 287 -11.56 13.26 4.35
C LYS A 287 -12.54 14.36 3.89
N PRO A 288 -13.47 14.84 4.75
CA PRO A 288 -14.45 15.86 4.37
C PRO A 288 -13.80 17.10 3.74
N GLY A 289 -14.44 17.65 2.70
CA GLY A 289 -13.94 18.81 1.97
C GLY A 289 -12.75 18.56 1.03
N THR A 290 -12.35 17.31 0.79
CA THR A 290 -11.20 16.97 -0.08
C THR A 290 -11.57 15.94 -1.15
N TYR A 291 -10.90 16.01 -2.30
CA TYR A 291 -10.90 14.95 -3.33
C TYR A 291 -10.00 13.78 -2.92
N SER A 292 -10.22 13.20 -1.74
CA SER A 292 -9.43 12.05 -1.25
C SER A 292 -10.07 10.71 -1.63
N SER A 293 -9.25 9.66 -1.69
CA SER A 293 -9.70 8.32 -2.07
C SER A 293 -10.48 7.62 -0.95
N GLN A 294 -11.49 6.82 -1.31
CA GLN A 294 -12.20 5.91 -0.41
C GLN A 294 -11.66 4.49 -0.59
N LEU A 295 -11.51 3.74 0.50
CA LEU A 295 -11.14 2.33 0.47
C LEU A 295 -12.14 1.51 1.32
N ASP A 296 -12.89 0.63 0.67
CA ASP A 296 -13.78 -0.35 1.29
C ASP A 296 -13.11 -1.75 1.25
N ILE A 297 -13.23 -2.52 2.33
CA ILE A 297 -12.66 -3.87 2.49
C ILE A 297 -13.72 -4.76 3.15
N TRP A 298 -13.93 -5.98 2.63
CA TRP A 298 -14.84 -6.97 3.21
C TRP A 298 -14.06 -8.20 3.63
N LEU A 299 -14.16 -8.54 4.91
CA LEU A 299 -13.50 -9.67 5.54
C LEU A 299 -14.51 -10.80 5.76
N ALA A 300 -14.23 -12.04 5.37
CA ALA A 300 -15.17 -13.15 5.52
C ALA A 300 -14.79 -14.08 6.70
N PRO A 301 -15.51 -14.06 7.84
CA PRO A 301 -15.15 -14.88 9.01
C PRO A 301 -15.12 -16.38 8.72
N SER A 302 -16.04 -16.87 7.88
CA SER A 302 -16.08 -18.26 7.40
C SER A 302 -14.83 -18.65 6.60
N MET A 303 -14.26 -17.72 5.85
CA MET A 303 -13.03 -17.88 5.09
C MET A 303 -11.83 -17.37 5.90
N GLN A 304 -11.69 -17.84 7.14
CA GLN A 304 -10.57 -17.52 8.03
C GLN A 304 -10.33 -16.01 8.28
N TRP A 305 -11.31 -15.13 8.05
CA TRP A 305 -11.24 -13.65 8.03
C TRP A 305 -10.51 -13.02 6.85
N TYR A 306 -10.15 -13.76 5.78
CA TYR A 306 -9.46 -13.17 4.63
C TYR A 306 -10.26 -12.02 3.97
N PRO A 307 -9.57 -11.04 3.35
CA PRO A 307 -10.21 -10.05 2.49
C PRO A 307 -10.77 -10.69 1.21
N VAL A 308 -12.10 -10.71 1.08
CA VAL A 308 -12.80 -11.34 -0.07
C VAL A 308 -13.27 -10.33 -1.11
N GLN A 309 -13.40 -9.06 -0.73
CA GLN A 309 -13.55 -7.94 -1.67
C GLN A 309 -12.72 -6.75 -1.18
N ILE A 310 -12.16 -5.99 -2.12
CA ILE A 310 -11.51 -4.69 -1.87
C ILE A 310 -11.96 -3.72 -2.97
N ARG A 311 -12.52 -2.57 -2.58
CA ARG A 311 -13.00 -1.53 -3.50
C ARG A 311 -12.29 -0.21 -3.21
N ASN A 312 -11.54 0.29 -4.18
CA ASN A 312 -10.83 1.56 -4.11
C ASN A 312 -11.47 2.58 -5.05
N THR A 313 -11.91 3.72 -4.51
CA THR A 313 -12.32 4.90 -5.28
C THR A 313 -11.17 5.90 -5.23
N GLU A 314 -10.52 6.15 -6.37
CA GLU A 314 -9.45 7.14 -6.51
C GLU A 314 -9.99 8.58 -6.42
N ALA A 315 -9.09 9.54 -6.14
CA ALA A 315 -9.36 10.97 -6.06
C ALA A 315 -10.05 11.57 -7.30
N ASN A 316 -9.85 10.96 -8.47
CA ASN A 316 -10.43 11.33 -9.77
C ASN A 316 -11.82 10.69 -10.02
N GLY A 317 -12.35 9.88 -9.09
CA GLY A 317 -13.62 9.14 -9.27
C GLY A 317 -13.49 7.79 -9.98
N ALA A 318 -12.28 7.39 -10.40
CA ALA A 318 -12.03 6.05 -10.93
C ALA A 318 -12.21 5.00 -9.82
N LEU A 319 -12.95 3.94 -10.12
CA LEU A 319 -13.38 2.91 -9.19
C LEU A 319 -12.80 1.57 -9.61
N THR A 320 -12.08 0.89 -8.71
CA THR A 320 -11.60 -0.49 -8.93
C THR A 320 -12.11 -1.40 -7.81
N THR A 321 -12.85 -2.44 -8.17
CA THR A 321 -13.29 -3.50 -7.26
C THR A 321 -12.55 -4.78 -7.60
N GLN A 322 -11.89 -5.38 -6.61
CA GLN A 322 -11.30 -6.71 -6.69
C GLN A 322 -12.16 -7.65 -5.84
N THR A 323 -12.73 -8.70 -6.44
CA THR A 323 -13.58 -9.67 -5.74
C THR A 323 -13.00 -11.07 -5.93
N VAL A 324 -12.89 -11.82 -4.84
CA VAL A 324 -12.35 -13.18 -4.87
C VAL A 324 -13.23 -14.11 -5.72
N THR A 325 -12.57 -14.98 -6.49
CA THR A 325 -13.21 -16.03 -7.27
C THR A 325 -12.84 -17.44 -6.80
N LYS A 326 -11.70 -17.57 -6.11
CA LYS A 326 -11.25 -18.80 -5.46
C LYS A 326 -10.29 -18.46 -4.32
N ILE A 327 -10.39 -19.19 -3.21
CA ILE A 327 -9.36 -19.25 -2.16
C ILE A 327 -8.88 -20.69 -2.06
N SER A 328 -7.57 -20.88 -1.99
CA SER A 328 -6.93 -22.16 -1.69
C SER A 328 -6.08 -21.96 -0.43
N VAL A 329 -6.53 -22.51 0.71
CA VAL A 329 -5.80 -22.43 1.98
C VAL A 329 -4.72 -23.50 1.99
N ASN A 330 -3.51 -23.13 2.43
CA ASN A 330 -2.39 -24.03 2.59
C ASN A 330 -2.22 -24.35 4.07
N ASP A 331 -2.53 -25.58 4.48
CA ASP A 331 -2.43 -26.07 5.87
C ASP A 331 -0.98 -26.18 6.39
N SER A 332 0.00 -25.63 5.67
CA SER A 332 1.42 -25.58 6.03
C SER A 332 1.78 -24.46 7.02
N THR A 333 0.80 -23.91 7.74
CA THR A 333 1.07 -23.05 8.92
C THR A 333 1.57 -23.96 10.05
N GLY A 334 2.66 -23.59 10.71
CA GLY A 334 3.55 -24.53 11.41
C GLY A 334 2.93 -25.47 12.46
N LYS A 335 3.48 -26.68 12.53
CA LYS A 335 3.53 -27.50 13.75
C LYS A 335 4.66 -27.03 14.65
#